data_AF-A0A7X0L6B6-F1
#
_entry.id   AF-A0A7X0L6B6-F1
#
_cell.length_a   1.000
_cell.length_b   1.000
_cell.length_c   1.000
_cell.angle_alpha   90.00
_cell.angle_beta   90.00
_cell.angle_gamma   90.00
#
_symmetry.space_group_name_H-M   'P 1'
#
loop_
_entity.id
_entity.type
_entity.pdbx_description
1 polymer ?
#
loop_
_entity_poly.entity_id
_entity_poly.type
_entity_poly.pdbx_seq_one_letter_code
_entity_poly.pdbx_strand_id
1 'polypeptide(L)'
;MIKHLPDLVLEITAHEPGTIETELNTAVETVLTQAMRERSSGILVTQHGYNRYTVALSPDVPYGETRERREWDRPANASIGAESPQPEGPAEQSEQRAA
;
A
#
# COMPACT_ATOMS: atom_id res chain seq x y z
N MET A 1 8.57 13.11 -31.95
CA MET A 1 9.01 12.70 -30.60
C MET A 1 7.85 12.94 -29.67
N ILE A 2 7.00 11.92 -29.50
CA ILE A 2 5.77 12.04 -28.74
C ILE A 2 6.17 11.85 -27.29
N LYS A 3 6.02 12.89 -26.48
CA LYS A 3 6.22 12.80 -25.04
C LYS A 3 5.07 11.96 -24.50
N HIS A 4 5.33 10.69 -24.25
CA HIS A 4 4.53 9.93 -23.31
C HIS A 4 4.53 10.74 -22.02
N LEU A 5 3.36 11.10 -21.52
CA LEU A 5 3.18 11.56 -20.14
C LEU A 5 2.67 10.32 -19.40
N PRO A 6 3.55 9.37 -19.01
CA PRO A 6 3.17 8.06 -18.47
C PRO A 6 2.61 8.12 -17.04
N ASP A 7 2.19 9.28 -16.57
CA ASP A 7 2.07 9.58 -15.15
C ASP A 7 0.74 10.28 -14.80
N LEU A 8 -0.35 9.91 -15.49
CA LEU A 8 -1.66 10.21 -14.93
C LEU A 8 -1.88 9.33 -13.70
N VAL A 9 -1.60 9.91 -12.54
CA VAL A 9 -1.75 9.31 -11.21
C VAL A 9 -2.77 10.15 -10.44
N LEU A 10 -3.88 9.55 -10.06
CA LEU A 10 -4.90 10.14 -9.20
C LEU A 10 -4.83 9.53 -7.81
N GLU A 11 -4.55 10.35 -6.81
CA GLU A 11 -4.62 9.94 -5.40
C GLU A 11 -6.02 10.24 -4.85
N ILE A 12 -6.62 9.23 -4.21
CA ILE A 12 -7.91 9.31 -3.54
C ILE A 12 -7.67 9.14 -2.06
N THR A 13 -8.05 10.15 -1.28
CA THR A 13 -8.05 10.10 0.19
C THR A 13 -9.42 10.49 0.71
N ALA A 14 -10.13 9.54 1.33
CA ALA A 14 -11.46 9.78 1.89
C ALA A 14 -11.71 8.92 3.13
N HIS A 15 -12.50 9.44 4.07
CA HIS A 15 -12.78 8.78 5.35
C HIS A 15 -14.14 8.06 5.38
N GLU A 16 -14.99 8.32 4.40
CA GLU A 16 -16.34 7.74 4.29
C GLU A 16 -16.36 6.70 3.17
N PRO A 17 -16.85 5.47 3.42
CA PRO A 17 -16.80 4.40 2.43
C PRO A 17 -17.55 4.74 1.12
N GLY A 18 -18.71 5.39 1.20
CA GLY A 18 -19.47 5.81 0.01
C GLY A 18 -18.74 6.87 -0.83
N THR A 19 -17.98 7.76 -0.17
CA THR A 19 -17.14 8.76 -0.84
C THR A 19 -15.93 8.10 -1.48
N ILE A 20 -15.29 7.14 -0.81
CA ILE A 20 -14.18 6.37 -1.39
C ILE A 20 -14.62 5.69 -2.68
N GLU A 21 -15.76 4.99 -2.68
CA GLU A 21 -16.25 4.29 -3.87
C GLU A 21 -16.56 5.26 -5.02
N THR A 22 -17.18 6.40 -4.72
CA THR A 22 -17.53 7.43 -5.72
C THR A 22 -16.28 8.06 -6.36
N GLU A 23 -15.33 8.47 -5.53
CA GLU A 23 -14.08 9.08 -5.98
C GLU A 23 -13.21 8.08 -6.75
N LEU A 24 -13.14 6.83 -6.27
CA LEU A 24 -12.43 5.75 -6.94
C LEU A 24 -13.04 5.46 -8.31
N ASN A 25 -14.37 5.40 -8.41
CA ASN A 25 -15.05 5.19 -9.68
C ASN A 25 -14.76 6.32 -10.67
N THR A 26 -14.89 7.58 -10.22
CA THR A 26 -14.59 8.77 -11.04
C THR A 26 -13.13 8.80 -11.51
N ALA A 27 -12.19 8.44 -10.62
CA ALA A 27 -10.78 8.36 -10.96
C ALA A 27 -10.52 7.26 -12.00
N VAL A 28 -11.09 6.07 -11.81
CA VAL A 28 -10.98 4.97 -12.78
C VAL A 28 -11.56 5.36 -14.13
N GLU A 29 -12.72 6.02 -14.20
CA GLU A 29 -13.32 6.47 -15.47
C GLU A 29 -12.44 7.51 -16.19
N THR A 30 -11.85 8.44 -15.43
CA THR A 30 -10.93 9.45 -15.97
C THR A 30 -9.69 8.79 -16.56
N VAL A 31 -9.10 7.84 -15.82
CA VAL A 31 -7.92 7.09 -16.23
C VAL A 31 -8.23 6.19 -17.41
N LEU A 32 -9.38 5.51 -17.41
CA LEU A 32 -9.85 4.68 -18.51
C LEU A 32 -10.02 5.49 -19.80
N THR A 33 -10.58 6.69 -19.70
CA THR A 33 -10.74 7.59 -20.85
C THR A 33 -9.39 7.97 -21.46
N GLN A 34 -8.37 8.21 -20.63
CA GLN A 34 -7.01 8.44 -21.12
C GLN A 34 -6.38 7.16 -21.68
N ALA A 35 -6.55 6.01 -21.02
CA ALA A 35 -6.09 4.71 -21.51
C ALA A 35 -6.64 4.41 -22.91
N MET A 36 -7.92 4.70 -23.16
CA MET A 36 -8.58 4.54 -24.45
C MET A 36 -8.06 5.50 -25.52
N ARG A 37 -7.65 6.70 -25.13
CA ARG A 37 -7.03 7.69 -26.04
C ARG A 37 -5.63 7.25 -26.45
N GLU A 38 -4.84 6.73 -25.51
CA GLU A 38 -3.47 6.29 -25.78
C GLU A 38 -3.39 4.86 -26.36
N ARG A 39 -4.37 4.00 -26.07
CA ARG A 39 -4.46 2.57 -26.47
C ARG A 39 -3.20 1.75 -26.19
N SER A 40 -2.44 2.11 -25.16
CA SER A 40 -1.12 1.53 -24.93
C SER A 40 -0.92 0.97 -23.52
N SER A 41 -1.76 1.32 -22.55
CA SER A 41 -1.57 0.97 -21.14
C SER A 41 -2.91 0.64 -20.48
N GLY A 42 -2.88 -0.20 -19.45
CA GLY A 42 -4.01 -0.50 -18.58
C GLY A 42 -4.01 0.35 -17.31
N ILE A 43 -4.89 -0.02 -16.38
CA ILE A 43 -5.13 0.72 -15.14
C ILE A 43 -4.54 -0.05 -13.96
N LEU A 44 -3.75 0.62 -13.12
CA LEU A 44 -3.24 0.09 -11.87
C LEU A 44 -3.84 0.87 -10.70
N VAL A 45 -4.63 0.17 -9.88
CA VAL A 45 -5.16 0.67 -8.62
C VAL A 45 -4.24 0.19 -7.51
N THR A 46 -3.72 1.09 -6.70
CA THR A 46 -2.83 0.81 -5.58
C THR A 46 -3.49 1.26 -4.29
N GLN A 47 -3.81 0.31 -3.41
CA GLN A 47 -4.32 0.59 -2.08
C GLN A 47 -3.13 0.76 -1.13
N HIS A 48 -2.94 1.97 -0.59
CA HIS A 48 -1.90 2.27 0.40
C HIS A 48 -2.38 2.07 1.84
N GLY A 49 -3.70 2.11 2.07
CA GLY A 49 -4.31 1.94 3.40
C GLY A 49 -5.82 1.85 3.33
N TYR A 50 -6.48 1.99 4.48
CA TYR A 50 -7.95 1.90 4.57
C TYR A 50 -8.69 3.06 3.88
N ASN A 51 -8.04 4.21 3.78
CA ASN A 51 -8.62 5.46 3.33
C ASN A 51 -7.77 6.15 2.25
N ARG A 52 -6.75 5.46 1.72
CA ARG A 52 -5.84 6.00 0.72
C ARG A 52 -5.63 5.01 -0.42
N TYR A 53 -6.01 5.43 -1.61
CA TYR A 53 -5.91 4.69 -2.86
C TYR A 53 -5.26 5.56 -3.92
N THR A 54 -4.64 4.93 -4.89
CA THR A 54 -4.01 5.61 -6.02
C THR A 54 -4.39 4.88 -7.29
N VAL A 55 -4.89 5.59 -8.29
CA VAL A 55 -5.25 5.03 -9.61
C VAL A 55 -4.34 5.63 -10.64
N ALA A 56 -3.60 4.81 -11.37
CA ALA A 56 -2.63 5.25 -12.36
C ALA A 56 -2.74 4.45 -13.67
N LEU A 57 -2.33 5.08 -14.78
CA LEU A 57 -1.99 4.31 -15.98
C LEU A 57 -0.67 3.60 -15.76
N SER A 58 -0.63 2.30 -16.04
CA SER A 58 0.60 1.52 -15.93
C SER A 58 0.86 0.76 -17.23
N PRO A 59 2.06 0.90 -17.83
CA PRO A 59 2.45 0.09 -18.97
C PRO A 59 2.70 -1.38 -18.59
N ASP A 60 2.80 -1.68 -17.29
CA ASP A 60 2.88 -3.06 -16.77
C ASP A 60 1.52 -3.78 -16.87
N VAL A 61 0.43 -3.03 -17.00
CA VAL A 61 -0.91 -3.58 -17.17
C VAL A 61 -1.28 -3.49 -18.65
N PRO A 62 -1.69 -4.60 -19.30
CA PRO A 62 -2.11 -4.56 -20.69
C PRO A 62 -3.36 -3.71 -20.87
N TYR A 63 -3.46 -3.05 -22.03
CA TYR A 63 -4.64 -2.26 -22.38
C TYR A 63 -5.93 -3.11 -22.27
N GLY A 64 -6.94 -2.56 -21.60
CA GLY A 64 -8.21 -3.25 -21.32
C GLY A 64 -8.22 -4.06 -20.02
N GLU A 65 -7.10 -4.11 -19.28
CA GLU A 65 -7.03 -4.71 -17.96
C GLU A 65 -6.95 -3.64 -16.86
N THR A 66 -7.59 -3.93 -15.72
CA THR A 66 -7.43 -3.16 -14.48
C THR A 66 -6.87 -4.09 -13.41
N ARG A 67 -5.72 -3.75 -12.84
CA ARG A 67 -5.10 -4.50 -11.74
C ARG A 67 -5.20 -3.74 -10.44
N GLU A 68 -5.52 -4.45 -9.36
CA GLU A 68 -5.41 -3.95 -8.00
C GLU A 68 -4.11 -4.47 -7.36
N ARG A 69 -3.37 -3.57 -6.72
CA ARG A 69 -2.22 -3.86 -5.86
C ARG A 69 -2.51 -3.34 -4.47
N ARG A 70 -2.23 -4.15 -3.45
CA ARG A 70 -2.30 -3.72 -2.05
C ARG A 70 -0.91 -3.51 -1.52
N GLU A 71 -0.54 -2.26 -1.35
CA GLU A 71 0.70 -1.85 -0.71
C GLU A 71 0.33 -1.47 0.72
N TRP A 72 0.16 -2.51 1.56
CA TRP A 72 0.05 -2.28 2.98
C TRP A 72 1.33 -1.59 3.42
N ASP A 73 1.25 -0.33 3.85
CA ASP A 73 2.33 0.34 4.55
C ASP A 73 2.63 -0.52 5.77
N ARG A 74 3.56 -1.46 5.63
CA ARG A 74 4.09 -2.18 6.77
C ARG A 74 4.78 -1.07 7.54
N PRO A 75 4.33 -0.74 8.77
CA PRO A 75 5.14 0.12 9.59
C PRO A 75 6.51 -0.54 9.64
N ALA A 76 7.57 0.22 9.40
CA ALA A 76 8.96 -0.25 9.34
C ALA A 76 9.45 -0.98 10.62
N ASN A 77 8.56 -1.20 11.59
CA ASN A 77 8.79 -1.88 12.85
C ASN A 77 8.43 -3.38 12.87
N ALA A 78 8.04 -4.01 11.74
CA ALA A 78 7.82 -5.46 11.67
C ALA A 78 9.13 -6.28 11.52
N SER A 79 10.24 -5.75 12.03
CA SER A 79 11.53 -6.42 12.19
C SER A 79 12.02 -6.35 13.63
N ILE A 80 11.10 -6.41 14.62
CA ILE A 80 11.50 -6.86 15.95
C ILE A 80 11.64 -8.38 15.84
N GLY A 81 12.90 -8.81 15.72
CA GLY A 81 13.28 -10.21 15.82
C GLY A 81 12.72 -10.84 17.09
N ALA A 82 12.49 -12.14 17.01
CA ALA A 82 12.14 -12.98 18.13
C ALA A 82 13.12 -12.82 19.30
N GLU A 83 12.78 -12.03 20.31
CA GLU A 83 13.28 -12.26 21.66
C GLU A 83 12.18 -13.01 22.40
N SER A 84 12.28 -14.34 22.35
CA SER A 84 11.60 -15.21 23.30
C SER A 84 12.10 -14.85 24.70
N PRO A 85 11.25 -14.46 25.67
CA PRO A 85 11.70 -14.37 27.04
C PRO A 85 11.95 -15.80 27.56
N GLN A 86 13.23 -16.19 27.62
CA GLN A 86 13.64 -17.37 28.37
C GLN A 86 13.64 -17.02 29.87
N PRO A 87 13.31 -17.99 30.74
CA PRO A 87 12.76 -17.73 32.06
C PRO A 87 13.82 -17.25 33.04
N GLU A 88 13.49 -16.17 33.75
CA GLU A 88 14.23 -15.68 34.91
C GLU A 88 14.04 -16.68 36.07
N GLY A 89 14.80 -17.77 36.05
CA GLY A 89 14.97 -18.61 37.23
C GLY A 89 15.70 -17.80 38.32
N PRO A 90 15.23 -17.75 39.57
CA PRO A 90 15.92 -17.01 40.60
C PRO A 90 17.28 -17.67 40.87
N ALA A 91 18.35 -16.95 40.52
CA ALA A 91 19.70 -17.20 41.00
C ALA A 91 19.78 -16.81 42.49
N GLU A 92 19.23 -17.66 43.35
CA GLU A 92 19.44 -17.57 44.79
C GLU A 92 20.72 -18.35 45.15
N GLN A 93 21.86 -17.71 44.93
CA GLN A 93 23.11 -18.14 45.55
C GLN A 93 23.88 -16.92 46.05
N SER A 94 24.10 -16.94 47.36
CA SER A 94 25.33 -16.52 48.02
C SER A 94 25.54 -15.02 48.24
N GLU A 95 25.25 -14.55 49.46
CA GLU A 95 26.13 -13.65 50.23
C GLU A 95 25.59 -13.51 51.68
N GLN A 96 26.04 -14.27 52.68
CA GLN A 96 27.17 -14.03 53.60
C GLN A 96 26.77 -13.62 55.04
N ARG A 97 27.31 -14.39 55.99
CA ARG A 97 27.90 -13.99 57.29
C ARG A 97 26.99 -13.43 58.41
N ALA A 98 26.78 -14.26 59.42
CA ALA A 98 27.04 -13.87 60.81
C ALA A 98 27.47 -15.11 61.60
N ALA A 99 28.70 -15.06 62.12
CA ALA A 99 29.19 -15.89 63.22
C ALA A 99 29.27 -14.99 64.45
#